data_AF-A0A835LUX5-F1
#
_entry.id   AF-A0A835LUX5-F1
#
_cell.length_a   1.000
_cell.length_b   1.000
_cell.length_c   1.000
_cell.angle_alpha   90.00
_cell.angle_beta   90.00
_cell.angle_gamma   90.00
#
_symmetry.space_group_name_H-M   'P 1'
#
loop_
_entity.id
_entity.type
_entity.pdbx_description
1 polymer ?
#
loop_
_entity_poly.entity_id
_entity_poly.type
_entity_poly.pdbx_seq_one_letter_code
_entity_poly.pdbx_strand_id
1 'polypeptide(L)'
;MPQSSPSGSHQPNVSQPSESVGDNTLLSNNGKLPIIVHPDGRVTGVYSAKLSSRVGYWIRAVVPISYASWDKVDDSFKDEVWLKLMEEFQLNVNLTMGAQKNIEKWFAPKFRYWKYALRGKILKNCESEQEAISSCPTGFDLIHWEAFAIHEN
;
A
#
# COMPACT_ATOMS: atom_id res chain seq x y z
N MET A 1 -12.77 10.44 -72.14
CA MET A 1 -12.44 9.00 -72.09
C MET A 1 -10.99 8.84 -72.54
N PRO A 2 -10.15 7.95 -71.98
CA PRO A 2 -10.02 7.41 -70.63
C PRO A 2 -8.64 7.74 -69.96
N GLN A 3 -8.65 7.67 -68.63
CA GLN A 3 -7.63 7.32 -67.62
C GLN A 3 -6.11 7.35 -67.90
N SER A 4 -5.35 7.97 -66.97
CA SER A 4 -4.54 7.25 -65.95
C SER A 4 -3.98 8.22 -64.89
N SER A 5 -4.16 7.85 -63.61
CA SER A 5 -3.71 8.57 -62.41
C SER A 5 -2.33 8.03 -61.91
N PRO A 6 -1.79 8.40 -60.71
CA PRO A 6 -0.46 8.99 -60.61
C PRO A 6 0.58 8.10 -59.91
N SER A 7 1.87 8.31 -60.21
CA SER A 7 2.99 7.75 -59.43
C SER A 7 3.37 8.74 -58.32
N GLY A 8 2.83 8.54 -57.12
CA GLY A 8 3.20 9.26 -55.91
C GLY A 8 4.00 8.37 -54.98
N SER A 9 5.32 8.48 -55.01
CA SER A 9 6.23 7.85 -54.07
C SER A 9 6.19 8.58 -52.72
N HIS A 10 5.40 8.07 -51.78
CA HIS A 10 5.49 8.40 -50.36
C HIS A 10 6.04 7.19 -49.61
N GLN A 11 7.26 7.28 -49.11
CA GLN A 11 7.72 6.45 -48.00
C GLN A 11 7.22 7.09 -46.69
N PRO A 12 6.49 6.37 -45.82
CA PRO A 12 6.48 6.70 -44.41
C PRO A 12 7.67 6.01 -43.74
N ASN A 13 8.56 6.83 -43.20
CA ASN A 13 9.59 6.43 -42.24
C ASN A 13 8.88 5.86 -40.99
N VAL A 14 8.76 4.53 -40.92
CA VAL A 14 8.32 3.84 -39.71
C VAL A 14 9.52 3.80 -38.77
N SER A 15 9.60 4.80 -37.88
CA SER A 15 10.42 4.72 -36.69
C SER A 15 9.90 3.57 -35.83
N GLN A 16 10.53 2.40 -35.93
CA GLN A 16 10.38 1.34 -34.93
C GLN A 16 10.82 1.89 -33.57
N PRO A 17 9.99 1.82 -32.52
CA PRO A 17 10.52 1.81 -31.17
C PRO A 17 11.25 0.48 -31.02
N SER A 18 12.54 0.55 -30.77
CA SER A 18 13.34 -0.58 -30.32
C SER A 18 12.79 -1.06 -28.98
N GLU A 19 11.90 -2.04 -29.03
CA GLU A 19 11.53 -2.89 -27.89
C GLU A 19 12.77 -3.69 -27.47
N SER A 20 13.65 -3.03 -26.74
CA SER A 20 14.53 -3.69 -25.78
C SER A 20 13.86 -3.58 -24.42
N VAL A 21 12.67 -4.18 -24.30
CA VAL A 21 12.16 -4.60 -22.99
C VAL A 21 13.07 -5.76 -22.59
N GLY A 22 14.23 -5.41 -22.05
CA GLY A 22 14.96 -6.27 -21.15
C GLY A 22 14.10 -6.42 -19.90
N ASP A 23 13.01 -7.18 -20.04
CA ASP A 23 12.27 -7.75 -18.94
C ASP A 23 13.19 -8.79 -18.31
N ASN A 24 14.18 -8.31 -17.57
CA ASN A 24 14.71 -9.06 -16.45
C ASN A 24 13.59 -9.03 -15.39
N THR A 25 12.50 -9.74 -15.71
CA THR A 25 11.54 -10.19 -14.74
C THR A 25 12.38 -10.91 -13.68
N LEU A 26 12.54 -10.26 -12.52
CA LEU A 26 13.04 -10.90 -11.31
C LEU A 26 12.07 -12.04 -11.01
N LEU A 27 12.29 -13.19 -11.65
CA LEU A 27 11.56 -14.42 -11.43
C LEU A 27 11.86 -14.79 -9.98
N SER A 28 10.90 -14.49 -9.13
CA SER A 28 10.94 -14.80 -7.71
C SER A 28 10.82 -16.31 -7.56
N ASN A 29 11.96 -16.97 -7.33
CA ASN A 29 12.02 -18.42 -7.08
C ASN A 29 11.28 -18.87 -5.82
N ASN A 30 10.69 -17.94 -5.03
CA ASN A 30 10.08 -18.22 -3.73
C ASN A 30 8.59 -17.81 -3.64
N GLY A 31 7.92 -17.50 -4.76
CA GLY A 31 6.49 -17.11 -4.76
C GLY A 31 6.19 -15.70 -4.22
N LYS A 32 7.21 -14.95 -3.78
CA LYS A 32 7.09 -13.56 -3.34
C LYS A 32 6.97 -12.60 -4.51
N LEU A 33 6.31 -11.46 -4.31
CA LEU A 33 6.09 -10.45 -5.34
C LEU A 33 7.31 -9.53 -5.47
N PRO A 34 8.04 -9.54 -6.60
CA PRO A 34 9.22 -8.69 -6.77
C PRO A 34 8.82 -7.22 -6.89
N ILE A 35 9.46 -6.35 -6.12
CA ILE A 35 9.33 -4.90 -6.22
C ILE A 35 10.69 -4.22 -6.07
N ILE A 36 10.86 -3.10 -6.75
CA ILE A 36 12.10 -2.31 -6.70
C ILE A 36 11.86 -1.13 -5.77
N VAL A 37 12.66 -1.03 -4.73
CA VAL A 37 12.68 0.13 -3.83
C VAL A 37 13.92 0.97 -4.12
N HIS A 38 13.69 2.22 -4.47
CA HIS A 38 14.73 3.20 -4.69
C HIS A 38 15.22 3.76 -3.33
N PRO A 39 16.46 4.29 -3.25
CA PRO A 39 16.99 4.84 -1.99
C PRO A 39 16.15 5.97 -1.38
N ASP A 40 15.42 6.72 -2.21
CA ASP A 40 14.50 7.79 -1.80
C ASP A 40 13.14 7.27 -1.29
N GLY A 41 12.92 5.95 -1.32
CA GLY A 41 11.68 5.29 -0.91
C GLY A 41 10.61 5.21 -1.98
N ARG A 42 10.90 5.65 -3.22
CA ARG A 42 9.98 5.37 -4.34
C ARG A 42 9.98 3.87 -4.61
N VAL A 43 8.80 3.33 -4.91
CA VAL A 43 8.63 1.91 -5.24
C VAL A 43 8.14 1.81 -6.67
N THR A 44 8.84 1.02 -7.48
CA THR A 44 8.51 0.78 -8.89
C THR A 44 8.33 -0.71 -9.17
N GLY A 45 7.67 -1.01 -10.29
CA GLY A 45 7.35 -2.37 -10.72
C GLY A 45 5.84 -2.67 -10.69
N VAL A 46 5.46 -3.77 -11.33
CA VAL A 46 4.06 -4.18 -11.55
C VAL A 46 3.27 -4.33 -10.24
N TYR A 47 3.94 -4.70 -9.14
CA TYR A 47 3.31 -4.93 -7.84
C TYR A 47 3.41 -3.74 -6.86
N SER A 48 3.93 -2.59 -7.30
CA SER A 48 4.11 -1.39 -6.46
C SER A 48 2.81 -0.86 -5.85
N ALA A 49 1.73 -0.79 -6.64
CA ALA A 49 0.40 -0.41 -6.15
C ALA A 49 -0.16 -1.41 -5.12
N LYS A 50 0.16 -2.71 -5.31
CA LYS A 50 -0.22 -3.76 -4.38
C LYS A 50 0.47 -3.61 -3.04
N LEU A 51 1.75 -3.21 -3.00
CA LEU A 51 2.46 -2.92 -1.76
C LEU A 51 1.72 -1.88 -0.91
N SER A 52 1.38 -0.71 -1.46
CA SER A 52 0.68 0.35 -0.71
C SER A 52 -0.66 -0.12 -0.13
N SER A 53 -1.37 -0.97 -0.88
CA SER A 53 -2.63 -1.58 -0.43
C SER A 53 -2.41 -2.58 0.70
N ARG A 54 -1.36 -3.41 0.60
CA ARG A 54 -1.00 -4.41 1.63
C ARG A 54 -0.46 -3.77 2.91
N VAL A 55 0.28 -2.66 2.82
CA VAL A 55 0.66 -1.85 4.00
C VAL A 55 -0.58 -1.48 4.80
N GLY A 56 -1.59 -0.91 4.13
CA GLY A 56 -2.84 -0.55 4.79
C GLY A 56 -3.57 -1.75 5.37
N TYR A 57 -3.55 -2.89 4.68
CA TYR A 57 -4.15 -4.13 5.19
C TYR A 57 -3.46 -4.62 6.46
N TRP A 58 -2.13 -4.75 6.46
CA TRP A 58 -1.40 -5.29 7.61
C TRP A 58 -1.47 -4.39 8.82
N ILE A 59 -1.45 -3.07 8.64
CA ILE A 59 -1.71 -2.13 9.74
C ILE A 59 -3.05 -2.42 10.41
N ARG A 60 -4.11 -2.71 9.65
CA ARG A 60 -5.43 -3.02 10.21
C ARG A 60 -5.50 -4.39 10.90
N ALA A 61 -4.71 -5.34 10.41
CA ALA A 61 -4.73 -6.71 10.91
C ALA A 61 -3.87 -6.90 12.16
N VAL A 62 -2.76 -6.15 12.26
CA VAL A 62 -1.74 -6.33 13.30
C VAL A 62 -1.86 -5.30 14.41
N VAL A 63 -2.17 -4.04 14.07
CA VAL A 63 -2.03 -2.93 15.01
C VAL A 63 -3.35 -2.68 15.74
N PRO A 64 -3.35 -2.73 17.08
CA PRO A 64 -4.54 -2.40 17.86
C PRO A 64 -5.06 -0.99 17.56
N ILE A 65 -6.37 -0.88 17.35
CA ILE A 65 -7.00 0.40 17.01
C ILE A 65 -6.98 1.43 18.17
N SER A 66 -6.77 0.95 19.40
CA SER A 66 -6.72 1.76 20.62
C SER A 66 -5.53 2.72 20.69
N TYR A 67 -4.42 2.46 19.99
CA TYR A 67 -3.28 3.38 19.99
C TYR A 67 -3.69 4.75 19.43
N ALA A 68 -3.39 5.82 20.18
CA ALA A 68 -3.80 7.19 19.80
C ALA A 68 -3.21 7.61 18.45
N SER A 69 -1.93 7.32 18.23
CA SER A 69 -1.16 7.71 17.05
C SER A 69 -0.04 6.70 16.76
N TRP A 70 0.48 6.73 15.53
CA TRP A 70 1.48 5.77 15.07
C TRP A 70 2.81 5.81 15.85
N ASP A 71 3.21 6.98 16.32
CA ASP A 71 4.40 7.16 17.15
C ASP A 71 4.28 6.48 18.53
N LYS A 72 3.04 6.24 18.99
CA LYS A 72 2.75 5.54 20.25
C LYS A 72 2.59 4.04 20.09
N VAL A 73 2.50 3.53 18.86
CA VAL A 73 2.44 2.09 18.59
C VAL A 73 3.77 1.48 19.01
N ASP A 74 3.72 0.38 19.75
CA ASP A 74 4.93 -0.33 20.17
C ASP A 74 5.68 -0.88 18.96
N ASP A 75 7.00 -0.86 19.03
CA ASP A 75 7.85 -1.26 17.91
C ASP A 75 7.63 -2.73 17.51
N SER A 76 7.21 -3.60 18.43
CA SER A 76 6.83 -4.99 18.13
C SER A 76 5.73 -5.09 17.06
N PHE A 77 4.71 -4.23 17.11
CA PHE A 77 3.65 -4.22 16.10
C PHE A 77 4.14 -3.63 14.77
N LYS A 78 5.03 -2.63 14.82
CA LYS A 78 5.63 -2.05 13.60
C LYS A 78 6.50 -3.08 12.88
N ASP A 79 7.30 -3.80 13.64
CA ASP A 79 8.16 -4.87 13.17
C ASP A 79 7.34 -6.03 12.62
N GLU A 80 6.22 -6.39 13.25
CA GLU A 80 5.33 -7.43 12.74
C GLU A 80 4.66 -7.02 11.41
N VAL A 81 4.19 -5.77 11.28
CA VAL A 81 3.70 -5.26 9.98
C VAL A 81 4.79 -5.36 8.91
N TRP A 82 6.02 -5.01 9.25
CA TRP A 82 7.16 -5.11 8.32
C TRP A 82 7.45 -6.57 7.94
N LEU A 83 7.49 -7.47 8.91
CA LEU A 83 7.70 -8.90 8.70
C LEU A 83 6.66 -9.48 7.73
N LYS A 84 5.38 -9.16 7.94
CA LYS A 84 4.29 -9.59 7.05
C LYS A 84 4.41 -9.06 5.63
N LEU A 85 4.90 -7.84 5.46
CA LEU A 85 5.23 -7.33 4.12
C LEU A 85 6.40 -8.09 3.50
N MET A 86 7.42 -8.46 4.28
CA MET A 86 8.58 -9.22 3.79
C MET A 86 8.26 -10.68 3.48
N GLU A 87 7.21 -11.24 4.09
CA GLU A 87 6.65 -12.55 3.71
C GLU A 87 6.04 -12.50 2.30
N GLU A 88 5.38 -11.41 1.92
CA GLU A 88 4.68 -11.27 0.63
C GLU A 88 5.53 -10.71 -0.50
N PHE A 89 6.42 -9.76 -0.18
CA PHE A 89 7.17 -9.00 -1.17
C PHE A 89 8.65 -9.36 -1.12
N GLN A 90 9.23 -9.53 -2.31
CA GLN A 90 10.66 -9.60 -2.47
C GLN A 90 11.15 -8.19 -2.80
N LEU A 91 11.72 -7.52 -1.81
CA LEU A 91 12.46 -6.29 -2.03
C LEU A 91 13.80 -6.61 -2.71
N ASN A 92 14.36 -5.64 -3.41
CA ASN A 92 15.74 -5.72 -3.88
C ASN A 92 16.68 -6.00 -2.70
N VAL A 93 17.64 -6.91 -2.90
CA VAL A 93 18.47 -7.55 -1.86
C VAL A 93 19.27 -6.54 -1.01
N ASN A 94 19.48 -5.32 -1.51
CA ASN A 94 20.24 -4.25 -0.86
C ASN A 94 19.35 -3.08 -0.43
N LEU A 95 18.28 -3.36 0.32
CA LEU A 95 17.50 -2.28 0.93
C LEU A 95 18.39 -1.57 1.96
N THR A 96 18.77 -0.33 1.68
CA THR A 96 19.49 0.48 2.68
C THR A 96 18.54 0.80 3.84
N MET A 97 19.07 0.98 5.05
CA MET A 97 18.26 1.43 6.20
C MET A 97 17.44 2.69 5.89
N GLY A 98 17.91 3.55 4.99
CA GLY A 98 17.18 4.73 4.51
C GLY A 98 15.94 4.38 3.69
N ALA A 99 16.04 3.42 2.77
CA ALA A 99 14.92 2.99 1.93
C ALA A 99 13.79 2.35 2.75
N GLN A 100 14.12 1.51 3.74
CA GLN A 100 13.15 0.97 4.70
C GLN A 100 12.40 2.08 5.43
N LYS A 101 13.15 3.00 6.08
CA LYS A 101 12.57 4.13 6.80
C LYS A 101 11.67 4.99 5.92
N ASN A 102 11.97 5.11 4.63
CA ASN A 102 11.12 5.85 3.70
C ASN A 102 9.80 5.13 3.38
N ILE A 103 9.78 3.79 3.33
CA ILE A 103 8.53 3.03 3.20
C ILE A 103 7.71 3.12 4.50
N GLU A 104 8.35 3.01 5.65
CA GLU A 104 7.69 3.10 6.96
C GLU A 104 6.99 4.44 7.18
N LYS A 105 7.44 5.53 6.53
CA LYS A 105 6.72 6.82 6.53
C LYS A 105 5.29 6.71 6.00
N TRP A 106 4.96 5.69 5.22
CA TRP A 106 3.60 5.47 4.73
C TRP A 106 2.67 4.93 5.82
N PHE A 107 3.21 4.39 6.91
CA PHE A 107 2.42 3.64 7.89
C PHE A 107 1.57 4.60 8.72
N ALA A 108 2.17 5.68 9.22
CA ALA A 108 1.46 6.68 10.01
C ALA A 108 0.24 7.30 9.28
N PRO A 109 0.34 7.76 8.01
CA PRO A 109 -0.82 8.22 7.26
C PRO A 109 -1.90 7.16 7.06
N LYS A 110 -1.53 5.90 6.80
CA LYS A 110 -2.48 4.80 6.61
C LYS A 110 -3.22 4.45 7.90
N PHE A 111 -2.51 4.41 9.03
CA PHE A 111 -3.10 4.21 10.36
C PHE A 111 -4.07 5.34 10.71
N ARG A 112 -3.66 6.59 10.51
CA ARG A 112 -4.52 7.77 10.74
C ARG A 112 -5.76 7.76 9.85
N TYR A 113 -5.61 7.46 8.56
CA TYR A 113 -6.74 7.37 7.64
C TYR A 113 -7.72 6.26 8.03
N TRP A 114 -7.21 5.11 8.49
CA TRP A 114 -8.05 4.03 8.98
C TRP A 114 -8.90 4.45 10.18
N LYS A 115 -8.30 5.08 11.20
CA LYS A 115 -9.05 5.63 12.36
C LYS A 115 -10.10 6.64 11.92
N TYR A 116 -9.72 7.58 11.06
CA TYR A 116 -10.65 8.59 10.53
C TYR A 116 -11.83 7.94 9.79
N ALA A 117 -11.56 6.94 8.94
CA ALA A 117 -12.59 6.22 8.21
C ALA A 117 -13.55 5.47 9.12
N LEU A 118 -13.07 4.85 10.21
CA LEU A 118 -13.94 4.18 11.19
C LEU A 118 -14.83 5.18 11.93
N ARG A 119 -14.27 6.31 12.36
CA ARG A 119 -15.07 7.38 12.99
C ARG A 119 -16.15 7.89 12.04
N GLY A 120 -15.78 8.20 10.80
CA GLY A 120 -16.72 8.72 9.81
C GLY A 120 -17.81 7.72 9.36
N LYS A 121 -17.50 6.42 9.32
CA LYS A 121 -18.43 5.40 8.83
C LYS A 121 -19.30 4.78 9.90
N ILE A 122 -18.79 4.66 11.13
CA ILE A 122 -19.42 3.88 12.20
C ILE A 122 -19.85 4.83 13.32
N LEU A 123 -18.91 5.61 13.85
CA LEU A 123 -19.17 6.42 15.05
C LEU A 123 -19.91 7.74 14.76
N LYS A 124 -19.91 8.22 13.50
CA LYS A 124 -20.45 9.53 13.13
C LYS A 124 -21.88 9.78 13.58
N ASN A 125 -22.71 8.74 13.61
CA ASN A 125 -24.14 8.83 13.95
C ASN A 125 -24.46 8.14 15.29
N CYS A 126 -23.46 7.68 16.04
CA CYS A 126 -23.70 7.14 17.37
C CYS A 126 -24.02 8.30 18.32
N GLU A 127 -25.16 8.24 19.00
CA GLU A 127 -25.64 9.29 19.91
C GLU A 127 -25.16 9.07 21.35
N SER A 128 -24.60 7.89 21.65
CA SER A 128 -24.09 7.52 22.97
C SER A 128 -22.82 6.67 22.91
N GLU A 129 -22.04 6.69 24.00
CA GLU A 129 -20.87 5.83 24.16
C GLU A 129 -21.23 4.35 24.09
N GLN A 130 -22.33 3.93 24.72
CA GLN A 130 -22.81 2.54 24.64
C GLN A 130 -23.13 2.13 23.20
N GLU A 131 -23.76 3.00 22.42
CA GLU A 131 -24.01 2.74 20.99
C GLU A 131 -22.71 2.59 20.21
N ALA A 132 -21.73 3.47 20.45
CA ALA A 132 -20.40 3.41 19.84
C ALA A 132 -19.65 2.11 20.17
N ILE A 133 -19.68 1.68 21.43
CA ILE A 133 -19.06 0.42 21.88
C ILE A 133 -19.77 -0.78 21.25
N SER A 134 -21.11 -0.77 21.23
CA SER A 134 -21.91 -1.86 20.66
C SER A 134 -21.79 -1.96 19.13
N SER A 135 -21.38 -0.89 18.46
CA SER A 135 -21.13 -0.83 17.02
C SER A 135 -19.77 -1.44 16.60
N CYS A 136 -19.17 -2.26 17.46
CA CYS A 136 -17.92 -2.95 17.19
C CYS A 136 -18.00 -3.79 15.91
N PRO A 137 -17.15 -3.52 14.90
CA PRO A 137 -17.15 -4.31 13.68
C PRO A 137 -16.67 -5.74 13.94
N THR A 138 -17.21 -6.69 13.17
CA THR A 138 -16.74 -8.08 13.21
C THR A 138 -15.23 -8.17 12.93
N GLY A 139 -14.51 -8.91 13.78
CA GLY A 139 -13.08 -9.12 13.67
C GLY A 139 -12.21 -8.10 14.40
N PHE A 140 -12.82 -7.13 15.10
CA PHE A 140 -12.10 -6.26 16.03
C PHE A 140 -12.05 -6.88 17.43
N ASP A 141 -10.95 -6.64 18.13
CA ASP A 141 -10.87 -6.91 19.55
C ASP A 141 -11.73 -5.90 20.32
N LEU A 142 -12.62 -6.39 21.18
CA LEU A 142 -13.60 -5.57 21.91
C LEU A 142 -12.93 -4.58 22.87
N ILE A 143 -11.84 -4.96 23.53
CA ILE A 143 -11.12 -4.10 24.49
C ILE A 143 -10.50 -2.94 23.73
N HIS A 144 -9.84 -3.23 22.61
CA HIS A 144 -9.23 -2.20 21.78
C HIS A 144 -10.26 -1.31 21.07
N TRP A 145 -11.40 -1.89 20.68
CA TRP A 145 -12.51 -1.13 20.10
C TRP A 145 -13.13 -0.17 21.12
N GLU A 146 -13.45 -0.65 22.32
CA GLU A 146 -14.02 0.16 23.40
C GLU A 146 -13.12 1.36 23.71
N ALA A 147 -11.82 1.11 23.91
CA ALA A 147 -10.85 2.18 24.11
C ALA A 147 -10.82 3.18 22.94
N PHE A 148 -10.95 2.72 21.69
CA PHE A 148 -11.01 3.60 20.53
C PHE A 148 -12.33 4.39 20.42
N ALA A 149 -13.45 3.77 20.78
CA ALA A 149 -14.78 4.33 20.67
C ALA A 149 -15.05 5.40 21.74
N ILE A 150 -14.53 5.21 22.96
CA ILE A 150 -14.68 6.15 24.08
C ILE A 150 -13.72 7.34 23.95
N HIS A 151 -12.51 7.14 23.39
CA HIS A 151 -11.57 8.23 23.19
C HIS A 151 -11.90 9.04 21.92
N GLU A 152 -12.70 10.10 22.09
CA GLU A 152 -12.73 11.26 21.21
C GLU A 152 -11.47 12.13 21.40
N ASN A 153 -11.03 12.75 20.29
CA ASN A 153 -9.76 13.48 20.10
C ASN A 153 -9.27 14.32 21.29
#